data_AF-Q6ZXS9-F1
#
_entry.id   AF-Q6ZXS9-F1
#
_cell.length_a   1.000
_cell.length_b   1.000
_cell.length_c   1.000
_cell.angle_alpha   90.00
_cell.angle_beta   90.00
_cell.angle_gamma   90.00
#
_symmetry.space_group_name_H-M   'P 1'
#
loop_
_entity.id
_entity.type
_entity.pdbx_description
1 polymer ?
#
loop_
_entity_poly.entity_id
_entity_poly.type
_entity_poly.pdbx_seq_one_letter_code
_entity_poly.pdbx_strand_id
1 'polypeptide(L)'
;ACWSCKSPDVPRLIEEDGELEYFTGKWAKYGSQVVNSIGCANCHDDKTAELKATVPQLNRALVAAGLKPFEESTHQEKRSLVCAQCHVEYYFKKTEWKDAKGVDKTAMVVTYPWANGIGKEENSGTEGMIKYYDEIGFSDWTHNISKTPMLKAQHPDYEFWKTGIHGQKGVSCADCHMP
;
A
#
# COMPACT_ATOMS: atom_id res chain seq x y z
N ALA A 1 6.13 0.68 -9.40
CA ALA A 1 5.89 1.46 -8.17
C ALA A 1 4.82 2.55 -8.34
N CYS A 2 5.02 3.62 -9.11
CA CYS A 2 4.03 4.71 -9.21
C CYS A 2 2.68 4.31 -9.87
N TRP A 3 2.66 3.21 -10.63
CA TRP A 3 1.42 2.65 -11.19
C TRP A 3 0.53 1.93 -10.17
N SER A 4 1.07 1.51 -9.02
CA SER A 4 0.49 0.43 -8.20
C SER A 4 -0.89 0.71 -7.63
N CYS A 5 -1.27 1.98 -7.55
CA CYS A 5 -2.55 2.42 -6.99
C CYS A 5 -3.36 3.19 -8.05
N LYS A 6 -3.27 2.77 -9.33
CA LYS A 6 -3.85 3.53 -10.47
C LYS A 6 -4.60 2.67 -11.49
N SER A 7 -4.50 1.35 -11.42
CA SER A 7 -5.00 0.48 -12.51
C SER A 7 -5.24 -0.97 -12.06
N PRO A 8 -6.22 -1.68 -12.66
CA PRO A 8 -6.36 -3.13 -12.53
C PRO A 8 -5.30 -3.92 -13.33
N ASP A 9 -4.53 -3.28 -14.20
CA ASP A 9 -3.39 -3.93 -14.87
C ASP A 9 -2.24 -4.25 -13.90
N VAL A 10 -2.21 -3.59 -12.75
CA VAL A 10 -1.19 -3.80 -11.72
C VAL A 10 -1.25 -5.21 -11.14
N PRO A 11 -2.37 -5.68 -10.55
CA PRO A 11 -2.45 -7.04 -10.04
C PRO A 11 -2.20 -8.08 -11.13
N ARG A 12 -2.69 -7.85 -12.36
CA ARG A 12 -2.38 -8.71 -13.51
C ARG A 12 -0.87 -8.85 -13.74
N LEU A 13 -0.13 -7.74 -13.82
CA LEU A 13 1.32 -7.77 -14.01
C LEU A 13 2.06 -8.40 -12.82
N ILE A 14 1.57 -8.21 -11.59
CA ILE A 14 2.14 -8.86 -10.41
C ILE A 14 1.92 -10.38 -10.45
N GLU A 15 0.75 -10.84 -10.90
CA GLU A 15 0.42 -12.26 -11.05
C GLU A 15 1.20 -12.91 -12.21
N GLU A 16 1.37 -12.21 -13.32
CA GLU A 16 2.08 -12.70 -14.52
C GLU A 16 3.61 -12.69 -14.37
N ASP A 17 4.19 -11.55 -13.95
CA ASP A 17 5.64 -11.34 -13.91
C ASP A 17 6.25 -11.62 -12.52
N GLY A 18 5.43 -11.59 -11.47
CA GLY A 18 5.86 -11.60 -10.08
C GLY A 18 6.09 -10.18 -9.51
N GLU A 19 5.86 -10.04 -8.21
CA GLU A 19 5.88 -8.74 -7.50
C GLU A 19 7.21 -7.98 -7.69
N LEU A 20 8.34 -8.66 -7.52
CA LEU A 20 9.66 -8.03 -7.61
C LEU A 20 9.98 -7.56 -9.04
N GLU A 21 9.54 -8.30 -10.06
CA GLU A 21 9.73 -7.90 -11.46
C GLU A 21 8.85 -6.68 -11.78
N TYR A 22 7.60 -6.66 -11.32
CA TYR A 22 6.73 -5.49 -11.44
C TYR A 22 7.33 -4.22 -10.81
N PHE A 23 7.99 -4.36 -9.64
CA PHE A 23 8.66 -3.24 -8.98
C PHE A 23 10.05 -2.90 -9.51
N THR A 24 10.57 -3.66 -10.49
CA THR A 24 11.88 -3.43 -11.11
C THR A 24 11.76 -2.62 -12.40
N GLY A 25 12.49 -1.49 -12.46
CA GLY A 25 12.60 -0.65 -13.65
C GLY A 25 12.00 0.76 -13.49
N LYS A 26 11.92 1.49 -14.61
CA LYS A 26 11.35 2.84 -14.66
C LYS A 26 9.82 2.77 -14.77
N TRP A 27 9.15 3.85 -14.38
CA TRP A 27 7.70 4.01 -14.59
C TRP A 27 7.28 3.78 -16.05
N ALA A 28 8.07 4.26 -17.02
CA ALA A 28 7.81 4.10 -18.44
C ALA A 28 7.81 2.64 -18.94
N LYS A 29 8.37 1.67 -18.18
CA LYS A 29 8.43 0.24 -18.53
C LYS A 29 7.05 -0.31 -18.93
N TYR A 30 6.02 0.10 -18.19
CA TYR A 30 4.66 -0.40 -18.36
C TYR A 30 3.72 0.61 -19.03
N GLY A 31 4.24 1.64 -19.70
CA GLY A 31 3.40 2.72 -20.28
C GLY A 31 2.37 2.25 -21.32
N SER A 32 2.63 1.13 -22.00
CA SER A 32 1.68 0.50 -22.93
C SER A 32 0.94 -0.71 -22.34
N GLN A 33 1.18 -1.04 -21.07
CA GLN A 33 0.62 -2.20 -20.37
C GLN A 33 -0.37 -1.79 -19.28
N VAL A 34 -0.11 -0.67 -18.59
CA VAL A 34 -0.98 -0.08 -17.58
C VAL A 34 -1.80 1.01 -18.24
N VAL A 35 -2.91 0.61 -18.85
CA VAL A 35 -3.73 1.49 -19.73
C VAL A 35 -5.19 1.58 -19.29
N ASN A 36 -5.60 0.76 -18.33
CA ASN A 36 -6.91 0.85 -17.70
C ASN A 36 -6.81 1.67 -16.41
N SER A 37 -7.73 2.61 -16.19
CA SER A 37 -7.86 3.28 -14.89
C SER A 37 -8.44 2.32 -13.84
N ILE A 38 -8.37 2.70 -12.56
CA ILE A 38 -8.98 1.99 -11.42
C ILE A 38 -10.38 1.47 -11.79
N GLY A 39 -10.60 0.17 -11.60
CA GLY A 39 -11.82 -0.52 -12.03
C GLY A 39 -12.18 -1.72 -11.17
N CYS A 40 -13.16 -2.52 -11.63
CA CYS A 40 -13.75 -3.62 -10.88
C CYS A 40 -12.71 -4.60 -10.31
N ALA A 41 -11.76 -5.01 -11.14
CA ALA A 41 -10.73 -5.98 -10.80
C ALA A 41 -9.67 -5.46 -9.81
N ASN A 42 -9.72 -4.19 -9.38
CA ASN A 42 -8.92 -3.73 -8.25
C ASN A 42 -9.49 -4.17 -6.90
N CYS A 43 -10.80 -4.44 -6.84
CA CYS A 43 -11.52 -4.65 -5.59
C CYS A 43 -12.36 -5.93 -5.57
N HIS A 44 -12.59 -6.58 -6.70
CA HIS A 44 -13.46 -7.74 -6.81
C HIS A 44 -12.76 -8.95 -7.45
N ASP A 45 -13.10 -10.13 -6.98
CA ASP A 45 -12.82 -11.40 -7.67
C ASP A 45 -13.65 -11.49 -8.96
N ASP A 46 -13.04 -11.92 -10.07
CA ASP A 46 -13.68 -11.96 -11.38
C ASP A 46 -14.69 -13.10 -11.55
N LYS A 47 -14.67 -14.09 -10.66
CA LYS A 47 -15.56 -15.26 -10.70
C LYS A 47 -16.70 -15.15 -9.72
N THR A 48 -16.44 -14.65 -8.50
CA THR A 48 -17.44 -14.58 -7.43
C THR A 48 -17.99 -13.18 -7.19
N ALA A 49 -17.35 -12.15 -7.73
CA ALA A 49 -17.60 -10.74 -7.44
C ALA A 49 -17.44 -10.36 -5.95
N GLU A 50 -16.89 -11.25 -5.12
CA GLU A 50 -16.58 -10.93 -3.72
C GLU A 50 -15.45 -9.90 -3.63
N LEU A 51 -15.42 -9.14 -2.52
CA LEU A 51 -14.33 -8.20 -2.28
C LEU A 51 -13.01 -8.95 -2.15
N LYS A 52 -11.97 -8.48 -2.86
CA LYS A 52 -10.63 -9.05 -2.90
C LYS A 52 -9.59 -7.96 -2.75
N ALA A 53 -8.59 -8.19 -1.90
CA ALA A 53 -7.34 -7.44 -1.95
C ALA A 53 -6.47 -8.00 -3.08
N THR A 54 -6.02 -7.12 -3.97
CA THR A 54 -5.34 -7.49 -5.21
C THR A 54 -3.86 -7.14 -5.20
N VAL A 55 -3.40 -6.43 -4.15
CA VAL A 55 -2.00 -6.04 -4.00
C VAL A 55 -1.40 -6.58 -2.70
N PRO A 56 -0.22 -7.24 -2.74
CA PRO A 56 0.33 -7.95 -1.58
C PRO A 56 0.80 -7.03 -0.45
N GLN A 57 1.15 -5.77 -0.76
CA GLN A 57 1.62 -4.82 0.26
C GLN A 57 0.60 -4.54 1.37
N LEU A 58 -0.71 -4.63 1.09
CA LEU A 58 -1.75 -4.41 2.10
C LEU A 58 -1.67 -5.46 3.22
N ASN A 59 -1.69 -6.75 2.87
CA ASN A 59 -1.61 -7.81 3.88
C ASN A 59 -0.28 -7.80 4.63
N ARG A 60 0.84 -7.52 3.96
CA ARG A 60 2.14 -7.36 4.64
C ARG A 60 2.07 -6.28 5.71
N ALA A 61 1.45 -5.15 5.40
CA ALA A 61 1.33 -4.03 6.32
C ALA A 61 0.33 -4.28 7.47
N LEU A 62 -0.82 -4.89 7.18
CA LEU A 62 -1.80 -5.28 8.20
C LEU A 62 -1.15 -6.21 9.24
N VAL A 63 -0.46 -7.25 8.78
CA VAL A 63 0.26 -8.18 9.66
C VAL A 63 1.36 -7.46 10.45
N ALA A 64 2.14 -6.57 9.80
CA ALA A 64 3.17 -5.78 10.50
C ALA A 64 2.59 -4.87 11.59
N ALA A 65 1.36 -4.37 11.43
CA ALA A 65 0.66 -3.56 12.42
C ALA A 65 0.04 -4.39 13.57
N GLY A 66 0.03 -5.72 13.45
CA GLY A 66 -0.69 -6.64 14.35
C GLY A 66 -2.21 -6.67 14.08
N LEU A 67 -2.61 -6.39 12.85
CA LEU A 67 -4.00 -6.49 12.38
C LEU A 67 -4.20 -7.78 11.59
N LYS A 68 -5.46 -8.20 11.45
CA LYS A 68 -5.83 -9.36 10.62
C LYS A 68 -5.53 -9.07 9.15
N PRO A 69 -5.09 -10.07 8.37
CA PRO A 69 -5.05 -9.93 6.92
C PRO A 69 -6.47 -9.72 6.36
N PHE A 70 -6.54 -9.23 5.12
CA PHE A 70 -7.79 -8.90 4.45
C PHE A 70 -8.79 -10.05 4.48
N GLU A 71 -8.34 -11.27 4.17
CA GLU A 71 -9.19 -12.45 4.04
C GLU A 71 -9.89 -12.81 5.35
N GLU A 72 -9.20 -12.63 6.49
CA GLU A 72 -9.67 -12.90 7.85
C GLU A 72 -10.46 -11.74 8.48
N SER A 73 -10.49 -10.60 7.80
CA SER A 73 -11.23 -9.43 8.25
C SER A 73 -12.73 -9.62 8.04
N THR A 74 -13.54 -9.00 8.90
CA THR A 74 -14.99 -8.97 8.77
C THR A 74 -15.42 -8.30 7.46
N HIS A 75 -16.65 -8.54 7.03
CA HIS A 75 -17.18 -7.90 5.82
C HIS A 75 -17.14 -6.35 5.91
N GLN A 76 -17.45 -5.79 7.09
CA GLN A 76 -17.41 -4.35 7.31
C GLN A 76 -15.97 -3.79 7.25
N GLU A 77 -14.99 -4.51 7.78
CA GLU A 77 -13.58 -4.12 7.63
C GLU A 77 -13.14 -4.19 6.17
N LYS A 78 -13.53 -5.23 5.43
CA LYS A 78 -13.22 -5.38 3.99
C LYS A 78 -13.72 -4.18 3.17
N ARG A 79 -14.88 -3.61 3.53
CA ARG A 79 -15.46 -2.40 2.91
C ARG A 79 -14.60 -1.13 3.07
N SER A 80 -13.71 -1.08 4.05
CA SER A 80 -12.67 -0.05 4.14
C SER A 80 -11.32 -0.51 3.56
N LEU A 81 -10.97 -1.79 3.75
CA LEU A 81 -9.68 -2.31 3.32
C LEU A 81 -9.49 -2.34 1.80
N VAL A 82 -10.56 -2.49 1.01
CA VAL A 82 -10.46 -2.35 -0.46
C VAL A 82 -10.01 -0.94 -0.87
N CYS A 83 -10.35 0.09 -0.09
CA CYS A 83 -9.83 1.45 -0.27
C CYS A 83 -8.38 1.56 0.22
N ALA A 84 -8.06 0.92 1.35
CA ALA A 84 -6.74 0.92 1.99
C ALA A 84 -5.63 0.21 1.16
N GLN A 85 -5.98 -0.47 0.07
CA GLN A 85 -5.00 -0.91 -0.93
C GLN A 85 -4.22 0.27 -1.55
N CYS A 86 -4.84 1.45 -1.58
CA CYS A 86 -4.33 2.64 -2.25
C CYS A 86 -4.23 3.86 -1.33
N HIS A 87 -5.22 4.06 -0.48
CA HIS A 87 -5.42 5.26 0.34
C HIS A 87 -4.73 5.17 1.70
N VAL A 88 -3.39 5.10 1.65
CA VAL A 88 -2.50 4.86 2.79
C VAL A 88 -1.16 5.58 2.63
N GLU A 89 -0.45 5.78 3.72
CA GLU A 89 0.96 6.17 3.70
C GLU A 89 1.85 5.04 3.19
N TYR A 90 2.84 5.39 2.36
CA TYR A 90 3.79 4.44 1.83
C TYR A 90 5.12 5.10 1.44
N TYR A 91 6.17 4.27 1.41
CA TYR A 91 7.46 4.60 0.81
C TYR A 91 7.89 3.54 -0.20
N PHE A 92 8.98 3.83 -0.93
CA PHE A 92 9.61 2.86 -1.82
C PHE A 92 10.81 2.19 -1.16
N LYS A 93 10.65 0.92 -0.80
CA LYS A 93 11.71 0.09 -0.24
C LYS A 93 12.61 -0.43 -1.37
N LYS A 94 13.86 0.04 -1.37
CA LYS A 94 14.91 -0.52 -2.23
C LYS A 94 15.15 -1.98 -1.83
N THR A 95 14.94 -2.90 -2.76
CA THR A 95 15.00 -4.35 -2.51
C THR A 95 15.87 -5.01 -3.57
N GLU A 96 17.02 -5.51 -3.16
CA GLU A 96 17.89 -6.31 -4.04
C GLU A 96 17.34 -7.73 -4.16
N TRP A 97 17.33 -8.29 -5.37
CA TRP A 97 16.83 -9.63 -5.63
C TRP A 97 17.50 -10.24 -6.86
N LYS A 98 17.35 -11.56 -7.04
CA LYS A 98 17.87 -12.30 -8.18
C LYS A 98 16.73 -13.00 -8.88
N ASP A 99 16.62 -12.83 -10.20
CA ASP A 99 15.57 -13.48 -10.97
C ASP A 99 15.87 -14.98 -11.23
N ALA A 100 14.90 -15.69 -11.82
CA ALA A 100 15.03 -17.11 -12.11
C ALA A 100 16.18 -17.45 -13.09
N LYS A 101 16.71 -16.45 -13.83
CA LYS A 101 17.87 -16.61 -14.72
C LYS A 101 19.18 -16.25 -14.02
N GLY A 102 19.14 -15.94 -12.74
CA GLY A 102 20.31 -15.62 -11.94
C GLY A 102 20.79 -14.17 -12.08
N VAL A 103 19.98 -13.28 -12.67
CA VAL A 103 20.34 -11.87 -12.88
C VAL A 103 20.01 -11.06 -11.64
N ASP A 104 21.01 -10.34 -11.12
CA ASP A 104 20.86 -9.41 -10.00
C ASP A 104 20.06 -8.16 -10.44
N LYS A 105 19.04 -7.80 -9.66
CA LYS A 105 18.09 -6.72 -9.94
C LYS A 105 17.77 -5.95 -8.66
N THR A 106 17.31 -4.71 -8.84
CA THR A 106 16.86 -3.85 -7.75
C THR A 106 15.42 -3.41 -7.99
N ALA A 107 14.53 -3.73 -7.07
CA ALA A 107 13.13 -3.32 -7.06
C ALA A 107 12.91 -2.11 -6.12
N MET A 108 11.95 -1.26 -6.47
CA MET A 108 11.42 -0.18 -5.62
C MET A 108 10.02 -0.56 -5.14
N VAL A 109 9.95 -1.38 -4.09
CA VAL A 109 8.73 -2.04 -3.63
C VAL A 109 7.88 -1.08 -2.79
N VAL A 110 6.60 -0.95 -3.12
CA VAL A 110 5.66 -0.18 -2.29
C VAL A 110 5.50 -0.86 -0.94
N THR A 111 5.81 -0.13 0.13
CA THR A 111 5.81 -0.63 1.51
C THR A 111 5.11 0.38 2.41
N TYR A 112 4.18 -0.07 3.24
CA TYR A 112 3.52 0.79 4.22
C TYR A 112 4.30 0.72 5.56
N PRO A 113 4.66 1.85 6.17
CA PRO A 113 5.55 1.91 7.35
C PRO A 113 4.84 1.55 8.68
N TRP A 114 4.00 0.51 8.69
CA TRP A 114 3.08 0.22 9.80
C TRP A 114 3.64 -0.69 10.90
N ALA A 115 4.95 -0.98 10.89
CA ALA A 115 5.57 -1.92 11.84
C ALA A 115 5.38 -1.53 13.32
N ASN A 116 5.25 -0.23 13.60
CA ASN A 116 4.97 0.29 14.94
C ASN A 116 3.46 0.52 15.21
N GLY A 117 2.59 0.00 14.34
CA GLY A 117 1.14 0.06 14.48
C GLY A 117 0.48 1.34 13.95
N ILE A 118 -0.83 1.25 13.68
CA ILE A 118 -1.69 2.35 13.25
C ILE A 118 -3.06 2.28 13.95
N GLY A 119 -3.69 3.44 14.18
CA GLY A 119 -5.04 3.55 14.72
C GLY A 119 -5.24 2.87 16.09
N LYS A 120 -4.19 2.75 16.91
CA LYS A 120 -4.26 2.22 18.28
C LYS A 120 -4.44 3.39 19.23
N GLU A 121 -5.34 3.27 20.20
CA GLU A 121 -5.57 4.31 21.22
C GLU A 121 -5.78 5.72 20.61
N GLU A 122 -6.55 5.79 19.51
CA GLU A 122 -6.85 7.05 18.79
C GLU A 122 -5.63 7.73 18.15
N ASN A 123 -4.47 7.06 18.09
CA ASN A 123 -3.26 7.54 17.45
C ASN A 123 -3.16 7.02 15.99
N SER A 124 -2.83 7.90 15.04
CA SER A 124 -2.81 7.55 13.61
C SER A 124 -1.66 6.62 13.24
N GLY A 125 -0.64 6.53 14.10
CA GLY A 125 0.60 5.80 13.90
C GLY A 125 1.74 6.70 13.43
N THR A 126 1.53 8.01 13.27
CA THR A 126 2.53 8.93 12.69
C THR A 126 3.86 8.89 13.46
N GLU A 127 3.82 8.93 14.79
CA GLU A 127 5.03 8.85 15.63
C GLU A 127 5.73 7.49 15.48
N GLY A 128 4.95 6.42 15.36
CA GLY A 128 5.46 5.07 15.10
C GLY A 128 6.13 4.97 13.73
N MET A 129 5.57 5.60 12.71
CA MET A 129 6.16 5.66 11.36
C MET A 129 7.45 6.47 11.35
N ILE A 130 7.50 7.63 12.02
CA ILE A 130 8.73 8.42 12.16
C ILE A 130 9.83 7.58 12.82
N LYS A 131 9.52 6.92 13.94
CA LYS A 131 10.46 6.00 14.61
C LYS A 131 10.95 4.90 13.67
N TYR A 132 10.04 4.29 12.91
CA TYR A 132 10.38 3.26 11.94
C TYR A 132 11.35 3.78 10.86
N TYR A 133 11.07 4.95 10.29
CA TYR A 133 11.92 5.57 9.26
C TYR A 133 13.30 5.95 9.79
N ASP A 134 13.37 6.49 11.01
CA ASP A 134 14.63 6.84 11.68
C ASP A 134 15.49 5.59 11.94
N GLU A 135 14.89 4.49 12.42
CA GLU A 135 15.57 3.23 12.72
C GLU A 135 16.22 2.59 11.49
N ILE A 136 15.61 2.75 10.31
CA ILE A 136 16.15 2.23 9.05
C ILE A 136 17.03 3.26 8.31
N GLY A 137 17.21 4.46 8.88
CA GLY A 137 17.97 5.55 8.26
C GLY A 137 17.40 5.99 6.91
N PHE A 138 16.08 5.94 6.74
CA PHE A 138 15.42 6.25 5.47
C PHE A 138 15.19 7.76 5.31
N SER A 139 15.29 8.23 4.07
CA SER A 139 14.79 9.54 3.66
C SER A 139 14.31 9.46 2.22
N ASP A 140 13.20 10.13 1.93
CA ASP A 140 12.65 10.20 0.57
C ASP A 140 13.49 11.14 -0.31
N TRP A 141 13.96 12.26 0.24
CA TRP A 141 14.88 13.18 -0.43
C TRP A 141 15.70 14.01 0.56
N THR A 142 16.85 14.49 0.10
CA THR A 142 17.58 15.57 0.78
C THR A 142 17.04 16.91 0.31
N HIS A 143 16.52 17.72 1.22
CA HIS A 143 15.99 19.04 0.88
C HIS A 143 17.08 19.91 0.23
N ASN A 144 16.79 20.46 -0.95
CA ASN A 144 17.80 21.13 -1.79
C ASN A 144 18.35 22.43 -1.18
N ILE A 145 17.60 23.07 -0.27
CA ILE A 145 18.03 24.30 0.42
C ILE A 145 18.67 23.96 1.77
N SER A 146 17.91 23.37 2.70
CA SER A 146 18.36 23.14 4.10
C SER A 146 19.28 21.93 4.27
N LYS A 147 19.38 21.06 3.26
CA LYS A 147 20.13 19.80 3.30
C LYS A 147 19.62 18.77 4.31
N THR A 148 18.44 18.99 4.87
CA THR A 148 17.78 18.06 5.78
C THR A 148 17.32 16.79 5.04
N PRO A 149 17.52 15.59 5.59
CA PRO A 149 16.87 14.37 5.09
C PRO A 149 15.38 14.41 5.43
N MET A 150 14.53 14.38 4.40
CA MET A 150 13.08 14.58 4.55
C MET A 150 12.31 13.28 4.35
N LEU A 151 11.16 13.20 5.01
CA LEU A 151 10.12 12.20 4.79
C LEU A 151 8.91 12.85 4.09
N LYS A 152 8.30 12.15 3.14
CA LYS A 152 7.09 12.61 2.46
C LYS A 152 5.90 11.77 2.94
N ALA A 153 4.88 12.42 3.49
CA ALA A 153 3.59 11.80 3.73
C ALA A 153 2.74 11.75 2.44
N GLN A 154 2.17 10.59 2.13
CA GLN A 154 1.26 10.31 1.02
C GLN A 154 -0.09 9.89 1.60
N HIS A 155 -1.13 10.71 1.40
CA HIS A 155 -2.56 10.36 1.59
C HIS A 155 -2.85 9.26 2.65
N PRO A 156 -2.53 9.50 3.94
CA PRO A 156 -2.69 8.52 5.02
C PRO A 156 -4.16 8.38 5.45
N ASP A 157 -5.06 8.16 4.49
CA ASP A 157 -6.50 8.29 4.71
C ASP A 157 -7.00 7.17 5.63
N TYR A 158 -6.56 5.92 5.43
CA TYR A 158 -6.98 4.80 6.27
C TYR A 158 -6.44 4.92 7.70
N GLU A 159 -5.19 5.36 7.85
CA GLU A 159 -4.54 5.53 9.15
C GLU A 159 -5.25 6.57 10.02
N PHE A 160 -5.64 7.69 9.41
CA PHE A 160 -6.42 8.73 10.09
C PHE A 160 -7.91 8.36 10.22
N TRP A 161 -8.51 7.69 9.24
CA TRP A 161 -9.88 7.19 9.38
C TRP A 161 -10.02 6.28 10.61
N LYS A 162 -9.02 5.43 10.87
CA LYS A 162 -9.01 4.48 11.99
C LYS A 162 -8.97 5.18 13.36
N THR A 163 -8.55 6.45 13.43
CA THR A 163 -8.57 7.24 14.67
C THR A 163 -9.81 8.10 14.81
N GLY A 164 -10.45 8.48 13.69
CA GLY A 164 -11.67 9.26 13.71
C GLY A 164 -12.86 8.50 14.28
N ILE A 165 -13.83 9.22 14.84
CA ILE A 165 -15.01 8.62 15.50
C ILE A 165 -15.79 7.67 14.59
N HIS A 166 -15.87 7.95 13.29
CA HIS A 166 -16.54 7.06 12.33
C HIS A 166 -15.82 5.70 12.24
N GLY A 167 -14.50 5.68 12.04
CA GLY A 167 -13.73 4.44 12.00
C GLY A 167 -13.75 3.70 13.33
N GLN A 168 -13.65 4.42 14.46
CA GLN A 168 -13.78 3.84 15.79
C GLN A 168 -15.15 3.17 16.04
N LYS A 169 -16.21 3.70 15.44
CA LYS A 169 -17.57 3.13 15.49
C LYS A 169 -17.84 2.09 14.40
N GLY A 170 -16.83 1.73 13.61
CA GLY A 170 -16.93 0.72 12.56
C GLY A 170 -17.67 1.20 11.31
N VAL A 171 -17.86 2.50 11.12
CA VAL A 171 -18.41 3.08 9.89
C VAL A 171 -17.34 3.04 8.81
N SER A 172 -17.59 2.27 7.76
CA SER A 172 -16.62 1.99 6.70
C SER A 172 -16.51 3.15 5.71
N CYS A 173 -15.42 3.17 4.93
CA CYS A 173 -15.25 4.11 3.81
C CYS A 173 -16.45 4.02 2.84
N ALA A 174 -16.88 2.79 2.53
CA ALA A 174 -17.97 2.53 1.61
C ALA A 174 -19.33 3.06 2.11
N ASP A 175 -19.57 3.14 3.43
CA ASP A 175 -20.84 3.65 3.95
C ASP A 175 -21.11 5.12 3.56
N CYS A 176 -20.05 5.90 3.36
CA CYS A 176 -20.15 7.31 2.99
C CYS A 176 -19.88 7.55 1.49
N HIS A 177 -18.92 6.83 0.92
CA HIS A 177 -18.43 7.07 -0.45
C HIS A 177 -19.04 6.14 -1.51
N MET A 178 -19.70 5.06 -1.09
CA MET A 178 -20.38 4.08 -1.95
C MET A 178 -21.72 3.66 -1.33
N PRO A 179 -22.67 4.60 -1.16
CA PRO A 179 -23.97 4.33 -0.52
C PRO A 179 -24.88 3.42 -1.36
#